data_AF-A0A950PUP3-F1
#
_entry.id   AF-A0A950PUP3-F1
#
_cell.length_a   1.000
_cell.length_b   1.000
_cell.length_c   1.000
_cell.angle_alpha   90.00
_cell.angle_beta   90.00
_cell.angle_gamma   90.00
#
_symmetry.space_group_name_H-M   'P 1'
#
loop_
_entity.id
_entity.type
_entity.pdbx_description
1 polymer ?
#
loop_
_entity_poly.entity_id
_entity_poly.type
_entity_poly.pdbx_seq_one_letter_code
_entity_poly.pdbx_strand_id
1 'polypeptide(L)' 'MRRTARVVALVVLLLGVSWAGREGTHGFTAFWEQSWCPIPLVLILLGLAGLFVGISPSPAT' A
#
# COMPACT_ATOMS: atom_id res chain seq x y z
N MET A 1 16.93 -12.21 -0.51
CA MET A 1 15.66 -11.97 0.23
C MET A 1 15.21 -10.50 0.23
N ARG A 2 16.08 -9.49 0.38
CA ARG A 2 15.66 -8.07 0.30
C ARG A 2 15.02 -7.67 -1.04
N ARG A 3 15.48 -8.22 -2.16
CA ARG A 3 14.93 -7.92 -3.50
C ARG A 3 13.51 -8.46 -3.68
N THR A 4 13.24 -9.69 -3.26
CA THR A 4 11.90 -10.30 -3.29
C THR A 4 10.94 -9.56 -2.37
N ALA A 5 11.36 -9.18 -1.16
CA ALA A 5 10.54 -8.38 -0.26
C ALA A 5 10.16 -7.01 -0.85
N ARG A 6 11.11 -6.33 -1.52
CA ARG A 6 10.83 -5.07 -2.22
C ARG A 6 9.86 -5.25 -3.40
N VAL A 7 10.03 -6.31 -4.18
CA VAL A 7 9.10 -6.61 -5.30
C VAL A 7 7.69 -6.86 -4.78
N VAL A 8 7.54 -7.64 -3.71
CA VAL A 8 6.24 -7.90 -3.07
C VAL A 8 5.63 -6.60 -2.54
N ALA A 9 6.41 -5.77 -1.83
CA ALA A 9 5.93 -4.48 -1.31
C ALA A 9 5.48 -3.54 -2.43
N LEU A 10 6.19 -3.53 -3.56
CA LEU A 10 5.88 -2.71 -4.73
C LEU A 10 4.61 -3.21 -5.45
N VAL A 11 4.43 -4.53 -5.58
CA VAL A 11 3.19 -5.12 -6.12
C VAL A 11 1.99 -4.78 -5.24
N VAL A 12 2.12 -4.91 -3.92
CA VAL A 12 1.07 -4.56 -2.95
C VAL A 12 0.70 -3.07 -3.04
N LEU A 13 1.70 -2.19 -3.15
CA LEU A 13 1.50 -0.76 -3.34
C LEU A 13 0.69 -0.46 -4.63
N LEU A 14 1.11 -1.04 -5.76
CA LEU A 14 0.47 -0.83 -7.07
C LEU A 14 -0.97 -1.34 -7.09
N LEU A 15 -1.24 -2.47 -6.43
CA LEU A 15 -2.60 -2.99 -6.26
C LEU A 15 -3.47 -2.01 -5.47
N GLY A 16 -2.96 -1.47 -4.36
CA GLY A 16 -3.67 -0.48 -3.56
C GLY A 16 -3.97 0.81 -4.33
N VAL A 17 -2.99 1.33 -5.08
CA VAL A 17 -3.17 2.54 -5.92
C VAL A 17 -4.19 2.31 -7.05
N SER A 18 -4.10 1.16 -7.73
CA SER A 18 -5.00 0.83 -8.83
C SER A 18 -6.44 0.67 -8.36
N TRP A 19 -6.63 0.04 -7.19
CA TRP A 19 -7.94 -0.11 -6.58
C TRP A 19 -8.46 1.24 -6.06
N ALA A 20 -7.62 2.05 -5.39
CA ALA A 20 -8.00 3.40 -4.94
C ALA A 20 -8.50 4.28 -6.10
N GLY A 21 -7.84 4.20 -7.27
CA GLY A 21 -8.24 4.92 -8.47
C GLY A 21 -9.60 4.47 -9.04
N ARG A 22 -10.00 3.22 -8.78
CA ARG A 22 -11.32 2.67 -9.16
C ARG A 22 -12.40 3.06 -8.15
N GLU A 23 -12.09 3.06 -6.86
CA GLU A 23 -13.05 3.44 -5.80
C GLU A 23 -13.25 4.96 -5.70
N GLY A 24 -12.26 5.77 -6.11
CA GLY A 24 -12.29 7.23 -6.00
C GLY A 24 -13.44 7.91 -6.77
N THR A 25 -14.06 7.23 -7.73
CA THR A 25 -15.26 7.71 -8.42
C THR A 25 -16.52 7.73 -7.53
N HIS A 26 -16.50 7.04 -6.38
CA HIS A 26 -17.64 6.95 -5.47
C HIS A 26 -17.69 8.08 -4.42
N GLY A 27 -16.70 8.99 -4.39
CA GLY A 27 -16.64 10.10 -3.44
C GLY A 27 -16.27 9.69 -2.01
N PHE A 28 -15.79 10.65 -1.21
CA PHE A 28 -15.31 10.39 0.16
C PHE A 28 -16.39 9.84 1.12
N THR A 29 -17.67 10.05 0.81
CA THR A 29 -18.79 9.54 1.60
C THR A 29 -18.89 8.02 1.55
N ALA A 30 -18.52 7.39 0.42
CA ALA A 30 -18.48 5.92 0.30
C ALA A 30 -17.49 5.27 1.28
N PHE A 31 -16.49 6.04 1.77
CA PHE A 31 -15.52 5.58 2.75
C PHE A 31 -16.17 5.22 4.09
N TRP A 32 -17.26 5.90 4.44
CA TRP A 32 -18.00 5.69 5.70
C TRP A 32 -19.18 4.73 5.54
N GLU A 33 -19.72 4.62 4.33
CA GLU A 33 -20.86 3.75 4.05
C GLU A 33 -20.45 2.30 3.79
N GLN A 34 -19.20 2.06 3.41
CA GLN A 34 -18.79 0.74 2.96
C GLN A 34 -17.44 0.28 3.50
N SER A 35 -17.50 -0.78 4.29
CA SER A 35 -16.39 -1.35 5.07
C SER A 35 -15.21 -1.83 4.24
N TRP A 36 -15.39 -2.02 2.93
CA TRP A 36 -14.34 -2.37 1.97
C TRP A 36 -13.59 -1.17 1.38
N CYS A 37 -14.12 0.04 1.50
CA CYS A 37 -13.53 1.25 0.94
C CYS A 37 -12.14 1.61 1.53
N PRO A 38 -11.79 1.28 2.79
CA PRO A 38 -10.43 1.50 3.29
C PRO A 38 -9.40 0.47 2.81
N ILE A 39 -9.80 -0.65 2.20
CA ILE A 39 -8.89 -1.71 1.72
C ILE A 39 -7.78 -1.15 0.82
N PRO A 40 -8.08 -0.37 -0.24
CA PRO A 40 -7.04 0.24 -1.07
C PRO A 40 -6.05 1.10 -0.28
N LEU A 41 -6.52 1.87 0.70
CA LEU A 41 -5.68 2.71 1.55
C LEU A 41 -4.73 1.85 2.40
N VAL A 42 -5.24 0.77 3.00
CA VAL A 42 -4.45 -0.16 3.80
C VAL A 42 -3.36 -0.82 2.95
N LEU A 43 -3.67 -1.24 1.72
CA LEU A 43 -2.69 -1.82 0.80
C LEU A 43 -1.58 -0.83 0.43
N ILE A 44 -1.94 0.44 0.18
CA ILE A 44 -0.97 1.51 -0.09
C ILE A 44 -0.02 1.68 1.11
N LEU A 45 -0.57 1.79 2.33
CA LEU A 45 0.23 1.97 3.54
C LEU A 45 1.14 0.77 3.81
N LEU A 46 0.66 -0.46 3.60
CA LEU A 46 1.44 -1.68 3.79
C LEU A 46 2.60 -1.77 2.78
N GLY A 47 2.33 -1.46 1.50
CA GLY A 47 3.35 -1.42 0.45
C GLY A 47 4.44 -0.38 0.74
N LEU A 48 4.04 0.82 1.18
CA LEU A 48 4.98 1.87 1.61
C LEU A 48 5.81 1.43 2.81
N ALA A 49 5.19 0.91 3.86
CA ALA A 49 5.89 0.42 5.04
C ALA A 49 6.90 -0.68 4.68
N GLY A 50 6.53 -1.63 3.83
CA GLY A 50 7.42 -2.68 3.33
C GLY A 50 8.60 -2.14 2.53
N LEU A 51 8.39 -1.11 1.71
CA LEU A 51 9.46 -0.41 1.01
C LEU A 51 10.40 0.29 1.98
N PHE A 52 9.88 1.06 2.95
CA PHE A 52 10.67 1.79 3.93
C PHE A 52 11.51 0.87 4.83
N VAL A 53 10.92 -0.21 5.36
CA VAL A 53 11.63 -1.21 6.16
C VAL A 53 12.73 -1.89 5.34
N GLY A 54 12.49 -2.12 4.05
CA GLY A 54 13.48 -2.64 3.12
C GLY A 54 14.61 -1.64 2.76
N ILE A 55 14.40 -0.35 2.97
CA ILE A 55 15.33 0.75 2.69
C ILE A 55 16.15 1.11 3.93
N SER A 56 15.67 0.84 5.15
CA SER A 56 16.40 1.11 6.39
C SER A 56 17.84 0.58 6.30
N PRO A 57 18.85 1.48 6.36
CA PRO A 57 20.25 1.08 6.34
C PRO A 57 20.52 0.20 7.55
N SER A 58 21.27 -0.88 7.36
CA SER A 58 21.85 -1.61 8.48
C SER A 58 22.67 -0.60 9.29
N PRO A 59 22.56 -0.55 10.64
CA PRO A 59 23.47 0.28 11.41
C PRO A 59 24.89 -0.12 11.02
N ALA A 60 25.63 0.85 10.48
CA ALA A 60 27.02 0.67 10.11
C ALA A 60 27.79 0.39 11.41
N THR A 61 28.23 -0.85 11.56
CA THR A 61 29.22 -1.26 12.56
C THR A 61 30.57 -0.64 12.26
#